data_AF-A0AAD0RY21-F1
#
_entry.id   AF-A0AAD0RY21-F1
#
_cell.length_a   1.000
_cell.length_b   1.000
_cell.length_c   1.000
_cell.angle_alpha   90.00
_cell.angle_beta   90.00
_cell.angle_gamma   90.00
#
_symmetry.space_group_name_H-M   'P 1'
#
loop_
_entity.id
_entity.type
_entity.pdbx_description
1 polymer ?
#
loop_
_entity_poly.entity_id
_entity_poly.type
_entity_poly.pdbx_seq_one_letter_code
_entity_poly.pdbx_strand_id
1 'polypeptide(L)'
;MSQYTLLTGDIVSFDNNQVTPIKADGEIKTNRFGESLFIPHSAKTAVELGKLDDNLFNLNKLMRSGYADPCPATRVLIETKDPLPDIDGLLIKRRFSIIDFCSAEIEKQHTKAVLDALLELEHVQQIQLDEVMQLQPPVQLSAK
;
A
#
# COMPACT_ATOMS: atom_id res chain seq x y z
N MET A 1 3.50 2.51 -19.15
CA MET A 1 2.24 2.73 -18.43
C MET A 1 1.94 1.53 -17.54
N SER A 2 1.91 1.76 -16.23
CA SER A 2 1.62 0.72 -15.22
C SER A 2 0.38 1.12 -14.41
N GLN A 3 -0.49 0.15 -14.12
CA GLN A 3 -1.64 0.35 -13.23
C GLN A 3 -1.30 -0.04 -11.80
N TYR A 4 -1.92 0.67 -10.85
CA TYR A 4 -1.78 0.45 -9.42
C TYR A 4 -3.15 0.49 -8.77
N THR A 5 -3.50 -0.61 -8.11
CA THR A 5 -4.56 -0.66 -7.10
C THR A 5 -3.95 -0.24 -5.77
N LEU A 6 -4.37 0.90 -5.26
CA LEU A 6 -3.93 1.49 -4.00
C LEU A 6 -4.57 0.78 -2.82
N LEU A 7 -4.05 1.00 -1.61
CA LEU A 7 -4.57 0.31 -0.41
C LEU A 7 -6.05 0.61 -0.13
N THR A 8 -6.55 1.74 -0.61
CA THR A 8 -7.96 2.16 -0.54
C THR A 8 -8.86 1.47 -1.56
N GLY A 9 -8.28 0.67 -2.48
CA GLY A 9 -8.98 0.04 -3.60
C GLY A 9 -9.09 0.92 -4.86
N ASP A 10 -8.64 2.17 -4.77
CA ASP A 10 -8.61 3.10 -5.91
C ASP A 10 -7.61 2.63 -6.97
N ILE A 11 -7.98 2.76 -8.25
CA ILE A 11 -7.13 2.36 -9.37
C ILE A 11 -6.62 3.59 -10.12
N VAL A 12 -5.30 3.70 -10.23
CA VAL A 12 -4.61 4.75 -10.97
C VAL A 12 -3.64 4.18 -11.99
N SER A 13 -3.44 4.90 -13.08
CA SER A 13 -2.37 4.66 -14.04
C SER A 13 -1.21 5.62 -13.77
N PHE A 14 0.01 5.14 -13.92
CA PHE A 14 1.23 5.93 -13.79
C PHE A 14 2.14 5.72 -14.99
N ASP A 15 2.53 6.82 -15.62
CA ASP A 15 3.46 6.85 -16.76
C ASP A 15 4.18 8.20 -16.79
N ASN A 16 5.49 8.22 -17.07
CA ASN A 16 6.27 9.45 -17.20
C ASN A 16 6.05 10.48 -16.06
N ASN A 17 6.01 10.02 -14.80
CA ASN A 17 5.70 10.83 -13.61
C ASN A 17 4.33 11.51 -13.61
N GLN A 18 3.41 11.10 -14.48
CA GLN A 18 2.03 11.58 -14.50
C GLN A 18 1.10 10.51 -13.94
N VAL A 19 0.19 10.96 -13.07
CA VAL A 19 -0.87 10.13 -12.51
C VAL A 19 -2.14 10.37 -13.30
N THR A 20 -2.78 9.28 -13.75
CA THR A 20 -4.11 9.32 -14.36
C THR A 20 -5.07 8.47 -13.53
N PRO A 21 -6.05 9.07 -12.84
CA PRO A 21 -7.12 8.33 -12.17
C PRO A 21 -7.93 7.49 -13.17
N ILE A 22 -8.17 6.21 -12.87
CA ILE A 22 -9.03 5.33 -13.70
C ILE A 22 -10.34 5.05 -12.97
N LYS A 23 -10.24 4.58 -11.73
CA LYS A 23 -11.35 4.38 -10.79
C LYS A 23 -10.89 4.89 -9.43
N ALA A 24 -10.64 6.19 -9.39
CA ALA A 24 -10.10 6.83 -8.22
C ALA A 24 -10.64 8.26 -8.10
N ASP A 25 -10.94 8.67 -6.88
CA ASP A 25 -11.28 10.04 -6.54
C ASP A 25 -10.30 10.55 -5.47
N GLY A 26 -9.63 11.65 -5.76
CA GLY A 26 -8.49 12.11 -4.96
C GLY A 26 -7.75 13.28 -5.57
N GLU A 27 -6.69 13.69 -4.88
CA GLU A 27 -5.87 14.84 -5.24
C GLU A 27 -4.39 14.48 -5.37
N ILE A 28 -3.71 15.09 -6.34
CA ILE A 28 -2.25 15.00 -6.42
C ILE A 28 -1.67 16.05 -5.47
N LYS A 29 -0.83 15.61 -4.54
CA LYS A 29 -0.14 16.45 -3.57
C LYS A 29 1.36 16.28 -3.69
N THR A 30 2.11 17.32 -3.32
CA THR A 30 3.56 17.24 -3.18
C THR A 30 3.90 17.13 -1.70
N ASN A 31 4.62 16.10 -1.31
CA ASN A 31 5.05 15.94 0.09
C ASN A 31 6.22 16.89 0.43
N ARG A 32 6.64 16.89 1.71
CA ARG A 32 7.75 17.72 2.19
C ARG A 32 9.11 17.46 1.51
N PHE A 33 9.23 16.32 0.81
CA PHE A 33 10.43 15.91 0.08
C PHE A 33 10.35 16.25 -1.42
N GLY A 34 9.28 16.91 -1.86
CA GLY A 34 9.09 17.27 -3.27
C GLY A 34 8.56 16.13 -4.13
N GLU A 35 8.06 15.05 -3.53
CA GLU A 35 7.55 13.88 -4.25
C GLU A 35 6.04 14.01 -4.49
N SER A 36 5.60 13.66 -5.69
CA SER A 36 4.18 13.62 -6.03
C SER A 36 3.51 12.36 -5.46
N LEU A 37 2.44 12.58 -4.72
CA LEU A 37 1.56 11.57 -4.14
C LEU A 37 0.17 11.72 -4.76
N PHE A 38 -0.52 10.60 -4.96
CA PHE A 38 -1.95 10.64 -5.26
C PHE A 38 -2.72 10.21 -4.02
N ILE A 39 -3.34 11.15 -3.30
CA ILE A 39 -4.07 10.85 -2.07
C ILE A 39 -5.56 10.67 -2.39
N PRO A 40 -6.11 9.45 -2.27
CA PRO A 40 -7.54 9.24 -2.40
C PRO A 40 -8.31 9.97 -1.31
N HIS A 41 -9.51 10.48 -1.61
CA HIS A 41 -10.33 11.20 -0.64
C HIS A 41 -10.64 10.36 0.60
N SER A 42 -10.84 9.05 0.42
CA SER A 42 -11.08 8.06 1.46
C SER A 42 -9.92 7.88 2.44
N ALA A 43 -8.67 8.13 2.00
CA ALA A 43 -7.48 8.02 2.83
C ALA A 43 -7.07 9.33 3.51
N LYS A 44 -7.61 10.47 3.08
CA LYS A 44 -7.16 11.81 3.48
C LYS A 44 -7.08 11.99 5.00
N THR A 45 -8.17 11.70 5.72
CA THR A 45 -8.20 11.85 7.18
C THR A 45 -7.23 10.91 7.89
N ALA A 46 -7.10 9.67 7.43
CA ALA A 46 -6.19 8.71 8.03
C ALA A 46 -4.71 9.09 7.81
N VAL A 47 -4.38 9.67 6.66
CA VAL A 47 -3.05 10.26 6.39
C VAL A 47 -2.79 11.48 7.26
N GLU A 48 -3.76 12.40 7.38
CA GLU A 48 -3.63 13.61 8.20
C GLU A 48 -3.46 13.31 9.69
N LEU A 49 -4.06 12.22 10.18
CA LEU A 49 -3.91 11.72 11.55
C LEU A 49 -2.64 10.88 11.77
N GLY A 50 -1.86 10.61 10.72
CA GLY A 50 -0.67 9.77 10.79
C GLY A 50 -0.92 8.26 10.90
N LYS A 51 -2.18 7.80 10.81
CA LYS A 51 -2.52 6.37 10.78
C LYS A 51 -2.03 5.69 9.49
N LEU A 52 -2.00 6.42 8.38
CA LEU A 52 -1.44 5.96 7.11
C LEU A 52 -0.24 6.80 6.73
N ASP A 53 0.89 6.14 6.46
CA ASP A 53 2.05 6.81 5.90
C ASP A 53 1.78 7.26 4.45
N ASP A 54 2.26 8.46 4.10
CA ASP A 54 1.99 9.07 2.80
C ASP A 54 2.67 8.32 1.64
N ASN A 55 3.72 7.54 1.91
CA ASN A 55 4.42 6.73 0.90
C ASN A 55 3.61 5.54 0.40
N LEU A 56 2.56 5.14 1.12
CA LEU A 56 1.56 4.20 0.62
C LEU A 56 0.90 4.69 -0.68
N PHE A 57 0.95 6.00 -0.92
CA PHE A 57 0.33 6.70 -2.04
C PHE A 57 1.36 7.35 -2.99
N ASN A 58 2.65 7.04 -2.80
CA ASN A 58 3.75 7.50 -3.65
C ASN A 58 3.96 6.53 -4.81
N LEU A 59 3.42 6.85 -5.99
CA LEU A 59 3.48 5.97 -7.16
C LEU A 59 4.90 5.68 -7.64
N ASN A 60 5.84 6.61 -7.43
CA ASN A 60 7.25 6.35 -7.72
C ASN A 60 7.83 5.27 -6.80
N LYS A 61 7.51 5.31 -5.50
CA LYS A 61 7.95 4.29 -4.54
C LYS A 61 7.25 2.95 -4.79
N LEU A 62 5.95 2.95 -5.07
CA LEU A 62 5.22 1.73 -5.44
C LEU A 62 5.81 1.09 -6.71
N MET A 63 6.14 1.90 -7.71
CA MET A 63 6.82 1.44 -8.93
C MET A 63 8.17 0.80 -8.63
N ARG A 64 9.04 1.51 -7.88
CA ARG A 64 10.38 1.03 -7.53
C ARG A 64 10.34 -0.24 -6.68
N SER A 65 9.31 -0.39 -5.87
CA SER A 65 9.13 -1.54 -4.98
C SER A 65 8.44 -2.73 -5.66
N GLY A 66 7.95 -2.56 -6.90
CA GLY A 66 7.34 -3.64 -7.69
C GLY A 66 5.86 -3.88 -7.42
N TYR A 67 5.12 -2.90 -6.88
CA TYR A 67 3.71 -3.04 -6.50
C TYR A 67 2.71 -2.64 -7.60
N ALA A 68 3.09 -2.67 -8.86
CA ALA A 68 2.13 -2.52 -9.97
C ALA A 68 1.16 -3.73 -10.03
N ASP A 69 0.06 -3.63 -10.78
CA ASP A 69 -1.03 -4.61 -10.81
C ASP A 69 -0.78 -5.99 -11.44
N PRO A 70 0.39 -6.40 -11.98
CA PRO A 70 0.64 -7.84 -12.07
C PRO A 70 1.01 -8.47 -10.72
N CYS A 71 1.42 -7.67 -9.72
CA CYS A 71 1.69 -8.15 -8.36
C CYS A 71 0.38 -8.19 -7.55
N PRO A 72 -0.02 -9.35 -7.00
CA PRO A 72 -1.34 -9.53 -6.39
C PRO A 72 -1.47 -8.92 -5.00
N ALA A 73 -0.36 -8.53 -4.37
CA ALA A 73 -0.35 -8.04 -3.00
C ALA A 73 0.60 -6.86 -2.82
N THR A 74 0.27 -6.01 -1.85
CA THR A 74 1.13 -4.93 -1.36
C THR A 74 1.69 -5.33 -0.01
N ARG A 75 3.00 -5.21 0.19
CA ARG A 75 3.58 -5.43 1.53
C ARG A 75 3.58 -4.15 2.33
N VAL A 76 3.22 -4.30 3.59
CA VAL A 76 3.13 -3.21 4.55
C VAL A 76 3.79 -3.60 5.85
N LEU A 77 4.22 -2.58 6.59
CA LEU A 77 4.52 -2.71 8.01
C LEU A 77 3.35 -2.08 8.78
N ILE A 78 2.83 -2.82 9.75
CA ILE A 78 1.73 -2.37 10.60
C ILE A 78 2.27 -2.22 12.01
N GLU A 79 2.24 -1.00 12.54
CA GLU A 79 2.60 -0.68 13.91
C GLU A 79 1.46 -1.11 14.83
N THR A 80 1.74 -2.11 15.67
CA THR A 80 0.77 -2.64 16.61
C THR A 80 1.42 -3.38 17.77
N LYS A 81 0.83 -3.21 18.96
CA LYS A 81 1.26 -3.88 20.21
C LYS A 81 0.61 -5.24 20.39
N ASP A 82 -0.57 -5.42 19.82
CA ASP A 82 -1.39 -6.61 20.01
C ASP A 82 -1.39 -7.49 18.74
N PRO A 83 -1.65 -8.80 18.86
CA PRO A 83 -1.88 -9.63 17.68
C PRO A 83 -3.08 -9.11 16.88
N LEU A 84 -2.91 -9.00 15.56
CA LEU A 84 -4.01 -8.68 14.66
C LEU A 84 -4.96 -9.89 14.55
N PRO A 85 -6.29 -9.66 14.47
CA PRO A 85 -7.23 -10.73 14.20
C PRO A 85 -7.04 -11.30 12.79
N ASP A 86 -7.62 -12.47 12.54
CA ASP A 86 -7.69 -13.01 11.19
C ASP A 86 -8.60 -12.11 10.32
N ILE A 87 -8.02 -11.48 9.30
CA ILE A 87 -8.72 -10.62 8.34
C ILE A 87 -8.51 -11.23 6.95
N ASP A 88 -9.59 -11.48 6.22
CA ASP A 88 -9.52 -12.04 4.87
C ASP A 88 -8.71 -11.14 3.93
N GLY A 89 -7.75 -11.73 3.22
CA GLY A 89 -6.80 -11.00 2.36
C GLY A 89 -5.63 -10.32 3.09
N LEU A 90 -5.48 -10.49 4.42
CA LEU A 90 -4.31 -10.05 5.19
C LEU A 90 -3.46 -11.25 5.61
N LEU A 91 -2.19 -11.28 5.21
CA LEU A 91 -1.25 -12.35 5.57
C LEU A 91 -0.06 -11.79 6.34
N ILE A 92 -0.01 -12.09 7.65
CA ILE A 92 1.13 -11.71 8.50
C ILE A 92 2.33 -12.61 8.18
N LYS A 93 3.42 -12.01 7.68
CA LYS A 93 4.66 -12.71 7.34
C LYS A 93 5.61 -12.85 8.52
N ARG A 94 5.69 -11.79 9.32
CA ARG A 94 6.61 -11.72 10.46
C ARG A 94 6.09 -10.72 11.48
N ARG A 95 6.14 -11.10 12.74
CA ARG A 95 6.04 -10.16 13.88
C ARG A 95 7.44 -9.88 14.40
N PHE A 96 7.77 -8.61 14.62
CA PHE A 96 9.03 -8.24 15.23
C PHE A 96 8.90 -8.33 16.74
N SER A 97 9.90 -8.88 17.43
CA SER A 97 9.87 -9.09 18.88
C SER A 97 10.41 -7.92 19.69
N ILE A 98 11.12 -6.99 19.04
CA ILE A 98 11.83 -5.87 19.70
C ILE A 98 11.12 -4.53 19.43
N ILE A 99 10.38 -4.45 18.32
CA ILE A 99 9.63 -3.26 17.91
C ILE A 99 8.18 -3.66 17.71
N ASP A 100 7.26 -2.73 17.98
CA ASP A 100 5.81 -2.91 17.88
C ASP A 100 5.35 -2.90 16.42
N PHE A 101 5.95 -3.73 15.57
CA PHE A 101 5.59 -3.85 14.15
C PHE A 101 5.36 -5.31 13.76
N CYS A 102 4.55 -5.48 12.73
CA CYS A 102 4.52 -6.70 11.93
C CYS A 102 4.64 -6.37 10.44
N SER A 103 5.27 -7.26 9.68
CA SER A 103 5.29 -7.25 8.22
C SER A 103 4.14 -8.13 7.72
N ALA A 104 3.35 -7.59 6.81
CA ALA A 104 2.18 -8.25 6.27
C ALA A 104 2.06 -8.02 4.75
N GLU A 105 1.36 -8.93 4.09
CA GLU A 105 0.88 -8.77 2.71
C GLU A 105 -0.62 -8.50 2.74
N ILE A 106 -1.05 -7.47 2.01
CA ILE A 106 -2.46 -7.16 1.75
C ILE A 106 -2.75 -7.53 0.30
N GLU A 107 -3.66 -8.47 0.09
CA GLU A 107 -4.12 -8.83 -1.25
C GLU A 107 -4.89 -7.68 -1.88
N LYS A 108 -4.54 -7.32 -3.11
CA LYS A 108 -5.15 -6.18 -3.81
C LYS A 108 -6.64 -6.32 -4.02
N GLN A 109 -7.12 -7.55 -4.26
CA GLN A 109 -8.54 -7.85 -4.39
C GLN A 109 -9.34 -7.59 -3.11
N HIS A 110 -8.69 -7.63 -1.94
CA HIS A 110 -9.30 -7.40 -0.62
C HIS A 110 -8.87 -6.09 0.03
N THR A 111 -8.01 -5.30 -0.63
CA THR A 111 -7.25 -4.24 0.03
C THR A 111 -8.10 -3.21 0.76
N LYS A 112 -9.23 -2.82 0.18
CA LYS A 112 -10.15 -1.87 0.82
C LYS A 112 -10.75 -2.46 2.09
N ALA A 113 -11.24 -3.69 2.04
CA ALA A 113 -11.86 -4.36 3.18
C ALA A 113 -10.83 -4.57 4.30
N VAL A 114 -9.60 -4.96 3.95
CA VAL A 114 -8.49 -5.09 4.90
C VAL A 114 -8.13 -3.74 5.53
N LEU A 115 -8.01 -2.69 4.72
CA LEU A 115 -7.69 -1.35 5.22
C LEU A 115 -8.76 -0.83 6.17
N ASP A 116 -10.03 -0.94 5.78
CA ASP A 116 -11.16 -0.50 6.61
C ASP A 116 -11.15 -1.25 7.95
N ALA A 117 -10.98 -2.58 7.95
CA ALA A 117 -10.88 -3.39 9.16
C ALA A 117 -9.68 -3.01 10.05
N LEU A 118 -8.50 -2.77 9.47
CA LEU A 118 -7.31 -2.36 10.23
C LEU A 118 -7.47 -0.98 10.87
N LEU A 119 -8.14 -0.04 10.20
CA LEU A 119 -8.32 1.32 10.71
C LEU A 119 -9.32 1.39 11.89
N GLU A 120 -10.23 0.44 11.99
CA GLU A 120 -11.16 0.26 13.11
C GLU A 120 -10.47 -0.27 14.39
N LEU A 121 -9.30 -0.91 14.27
CA LEU A 121 -8.57 -1.43 15.42
C LEU A 121 -7.82 -0.31 16.16
N GLU A 122 -8.14 -0.11 17.43
CA GLU A 122 -7.50 0.92 18.27
C GLU A 122 -6.00 0.65 18.51
N HIS A 123 -5.60 -0.62 18.52
CA HIS A 123 -4.21 -1.04 18.72
C HIS A 123 -3.37 -0.97 17.44
N VAL A 124 -3.95 -0.60 16.29
CA VAL A 124 -3.21 -0.28 15.07
C VAL A 124 -2.90 1.22 15.08
N GLN A 125 -1.61 1.53 15.25
CA GLN A 125 -1.13 2.92 15.37
C GLN A 125 -0.84 3.53 14.00
N GLN A 126 -0.11 2.79 13.16
CA GLN A 126 0.31 3.25 11.84
C GLN A 126 0.43 2.09 10.86
N ILE A 127 0.13 2.35 9.58
CA ILE A 127 0.43 1.46 8.46
C ILE A 127 1.38 2.19 7.52
N GLN A 128 2.48 1.54 7.15
CA GLN A 128 3.49 2.10 6.24
C GLN A 128 3.87 1.10 5.16
N LEU A 129 4.41 1.61 4.05
CA LEU A 129 4.88 0.76 2.96
C LEU A 129 6.09 -0.06 3.43
N ASP A 130 6.09 -1.36 3.15
CA ASP A 130 7.31 -2.15 3.25
C ASP A 130 8.15 -1.85 2.00
N GLU A 131 9.06 -0.88 2.13
CA GLU A 131 9.91 -0.35 1.04
C GLU A 131 10.95 -1.36 0.54
N VAL A 132 10.98 -2.59 1.07
CA VAL A 132 11.83 -3.65 0.54
C VAL A 132 11.40 -3.99 -0.88
N MET A 133 12.30 -3.74 -1.85
CA MET A 133 12.07 -4.06 -3.26
C MET A 133 11.65 -5.52 -3.40
N GLN A 134 10.48 -5.75 -4.00
CA GLN A 134 10.14 -7.10 -4.42
C GLN A 134 11.04 -7.47 -5.60
N LEU A 135 11.88 -8.49 -5.40
CA LEU A 135 12.54 -9.16 -6.51
C LEU A 135 11.44 -9.68 -7.43
N GLN A 136 11.34 -9.12 -8.64
CA GLN A 136 10.39 -9.63 -9.62
C GLN A 136 10.70 -11.11 -9.87
N PRO A 137 9.70 -12.00 -9.86
CA PRO A 137 9.92 -13.36 -10.33
C PRO A 137 10.44 -13.28 -11.78
N PRO A 138 11.41 -14.13 -12.17
CA PRO A 138 11.89 -14.15 -13.54
C PRO A 138 10.71 -14.38 -14.49
N VAL A 139 10.57 -13.52 -15.50
CA VAL A 139 9.57 -13.66 -16.54
C VAL A 139 9.76 -15.05 -17.15
N GLN A 140 8.78 -15.95 -16.97
CA GLN A 140 8.75 -17.20 -17.71
C GLN A 140 8.55 -16.84 -19.18
N LEU A 141 9.66 -16.74 -19.92
CA LEU A 141 9.63 -16.78 -21.37
C LEU A 141 9.04 -18.12 -21.75
N SER A 142 7.74 -18.13 -22.06
CA SER A 142 7.11 -19.28 -22.68
C SER A 142 7.82 -19.48 -24.01
N ALA A 143 8.70 -20.48 -24.07
CA ALA A 143 9.29 -20.94 -25.32
C ALA A 143 8.14 -21.39 -26.21
N LYS A 144 7.91 -20.64 -27.30
CA LYS A 144 7.15 -21.13 -28.44
C LYS A 144 8.05 -21.99 -29.31
#